data_AF-A0A5C3NRX4-F1
#
_entry.id   AF-A0A5C3NRX4-F1
#
_cell.length_a   1.000
_cell.length_b   1.000
_cell.length_c   1.000
_cell.angle_alpha   90.00
_cell.angle_beta   90.00
_cell.angle_gamma   90.00
#
_symmetry.space_group_name_H-M   'P 1'
#
loop_
_entity.id
_entity.type
_entity.pdbx_description
1 polymer ?
#
loop_
_entity_poly.entity_id
_entity_poly.type
_entity_poly.pdbx_seq_one_letter_code
_entity_poly.pdbx_strand_id
1 'polypeptide(L)'
;MEATNPVTHELEGHGVRTFSAKEMAFNILSLMHPRLSSITQVEPNWADLKGGMDRLPDLADIMTRIHTDLAKKSELRRSIARDNAVDLKIINGVQAERVLQTVNGTPRANFQFSFPTLEPVESLENLSQLHGMDYVSDLGETGDKNDLLEVALMIATPP
;
A
#
# COMPACT_ATOMS: atom_id res chain seq x y z
N MET A 1 -11.14 11.32 -3.65
CA MET A 1 -10.83 12.20 -4.79
C MET A 1 -9.48 11.80 -5.39
N GLU A 2 -9.35 10.54 -5.82
CA GLU A 2 -8.21 9.97 -6.58
C GLU A 2 -7.98 10.61 -7.95
N ALA A 3 -9.10 10.84 -8.64
CA ALA A 3 -9.16 11.04 -10.09
C ALA A 3 -8.60 12.40 -10.58
N THR A 4 -8.43 13.37 -9.70
CA THR A 4 -7.92 14.72 -10.04
C THR A 4 -6.40 14.83 -9.95
N ASN A 5 -5.72 13.90 -9.28
CA ASN A 5 -4.26 13.87 -9.16
C ASN A 5 -3.50 13.89 -10.50
N PRO A 6 -3.90 13.18 -11.57
CA PRO A 6 -3.15 13.21 -12.82
C PRO A 6 -3.20 14.58 -13.54
N VAL A 7 -4.15 15.44 -13.18
CA VAL A 7 -4.35 16.76 -13.79
C VAL A 7 -3.56 17.85 -13.07
N THR A 8 -3.17 17.63 -11.81
CA THR A 8 -2.57 18.67 -10.96
C THR A 8 -1.30 19.25 -11.57
N HIS A 9 -0.45 18.42 -12.17
CA HIS A 9 0.80 18.87 -12.77
C HIS A 9 0.59 19.87 -13.92
N GLU A 10 -0.35 19.59 -14.83
CA GLU A 10 -0.66 20.50 -15.94
C GLU A 10 -1.39 21.75 -15.44
N LEU A 11 -2.19 21.63 -14.38
CA LEU A 11 -2.87 22.77 -13.75
C LEU A 11 -1.87 23.72 -13.08
N GLU A 12 -0.81 23.21 -12.44
CA GLU A 12 0.24 24.03 -11.84
C GLU A 12 1.03 24.83 -12.89
N GLY A 13 1.15 24.30 -14.11
CA GLY A 13 1.71 25.02 -15.25
C GLY A 13 0.96 26.31 -15.62
N HIS A 14 -0.30 26.46 -15.20
CA HIS A 14 -1.09 27.67 -15.40
C HIS A 14 -0.89 28.71 -14.28
N GLY A 15 0.05 28.49 -13.35
CA GLY A 15 0.41 29.44 -12.29
C GLY A 15 -0.38 29.28 -10.98
N VAL A 16 -1.10 28.16 -10.83
CA VAL A 16 -1.76 27.75 -9.60
C VAL A 16 -0.85 26.81 -8.81
N ARG A 17 -1.02 26.72 -7.49
CA ARG A 17 -0.35 25.71 -6.66
C ARG A 17 -1.35 24.75 -6.05
N THR A 18 -1.12 23.45 -6.19
CA THR A 18 -1.88 22.41 -5.48
C THR A 18 -1.17 22.02 -4.19
N PHE A 19 -1.92 21.43 -3.26
CA PHE A 19 -1.39 21.05 -1.94
C PHE A 19 -1.62 19.57 -1.70
N SER A 20 -0.61 18.92 -1.13
CA SER A 20 -0.79 17.62 -0.50
C SER A 20 -1.70 17.75 0.73
N ALA A 21 -2.35 16.64 1.13
CA ALA A 21 -3.10 16.58 2.37
C ALA A 21 -2.28 17.02 3.60
N LYS A 22 -0.97 16.72 3.62
CA LYS A 22 -0.07 17.15 4.71
C LYS A 22 0.18 18.65 4.72
N GLU A 23 0.35 19.26 3.55
CA GLU A 23 0.57 20.71 3.42
C GLU A 23 -0.72 21.47 3.76
N MET A 24 -1.88 20.99 3.31
CA MET A 24 -3.17 21.59 3.66
C MET A 24 -3.46 21.46 5.16
N ALA A 25 -3.12 20.31 5.78
CA ALA A 25 -3.21 20.15 7.23
C ALA A 25 -2.31 21.14 7.97
N PHE A 26 -1.08 21.36 7.50
CA PHE A 26 -0.18 22.37 8.05
C PHE A 26 -0.75 23.79 7.91
N ASN A 27 -1.29 24.13 6.75
CA ASN A 27 -1.92 25.43 6.50
C ASN A 27 -3.11 25.68 7.44
N ILE A 28 -3.97 24.68 7.65
CA ILE A 28 -5.11 24.78 8.57
C ILE A 28 -4.64 24.87 10.03
N LEU A 29 -3.68 24.02 10.44
CA LEU A 29 -3.15 24.03 11.81
C LEU A 29 -2.47 25.36 12.15
N SER A 30 -1.86 26.02 11.16
CA SER A 30 -1.24 27.33 11.34
C SER A 30 -2.24 28.40 11.79
N LEU A 31 -3.52 28.28 11.44
CA LEU A 31 -4.59 29.20 11.87
C LEU A 31 -4.89 29.09 13.38
N MET A 32 -4.54 27.97 14.01
CA MET A 32 -4.70 27.76 15.46
C MET A 32 -3.56 28.37 16.27
N HIS A 33 -2.53 28.94 15.63
CA HIS A 33 -1.42 29.56 16.34
C HIS A 33 -1.94 30.68 17.27
N PRO A 34 -1.44 30.80 18.53
CA PRO A 34 -2.00 31.72 19.54
C PRO A 34 -2.16 33.16 19.07
N ARG A 35 -1.24 33.66 18.24
CA ARG A 35 -1.32 35.01 17.63
C ARG A 35 -2.51 35.20 16.67
N LEU A 36 -2.86 34.18 15.89
CA LEU A 36 -4.01 34.24 14.98
C LEU A 36 -5.30 33.99 15.76
N SER A 37 -5.27 33.07 16.73
CA SER A 37 -6.40 32.76 17.61
C SER A 37 -6.87 33.98 18.41
N SER A 38 -5.96 34.79 18.96
CA SER A 38 -6.33 36.02 19.67
C SER A 38 -7.02 37.07 18.78
N ILE A 39 -6.66 37.12 17.48
CA ILE A 39 -7.27 38.03 16.51
C ILE A 39 -8.68 37.54 16.15
N THR A 40 -8.85 36.23 15.95
CA THR A 40 -10.15 35.63 15.62
C THR A 40 -11.21 35.77 16.72
N GLN A 41 -10.80 36.02 17.97
CA GLN A 41 -11.73 36.29 19.07
C GLN A 41 -12.36 37.69 18.99
N VAL A 42 -11.72 38.62 18.30
CA VAL A 42 -12.18 40.01 18.16
C VAL A 42 -12.97 40.16 16.86
N GLU A 43 -12.45 39.63 15.75
CA GLU A 43 -13.04 39.74 14.42
C GLU A 43 -12.97 38.42 13.65
N PRO A 44 -13.94 38.12 12.76
CA PRO A 44 -13.88 36.94 11.90
C PRO A 44 -12.72 37.06 10.92
N ASN A 45 -11.90 36.01 10.81
CA ASN A 45 -10.76 35.97 9.88
C ASN A 45 -11.11 35.15 8.64
N TRP A 46 -10.87 35.72 7.46
CA TRP A 46 -10.91 35.01 6.19
C TRP A 46 -9.48 34.60 5.80
N ALA A 47 -9.16 33.32 5.91
CA ALA A 47 -7.92 32.75 5.39
C ALA A 47 -8.12 32.16 3.99
N ASP A 48 -7.45 32.70 2.98
CA ASP A 48 -7.43 32.13 1.63
C ASP A 48 -6.32 31.08 1.49
N LEU A 49 -6.72 29.81 1.37
CA LEU A 49 -5.83 28.65 1.20
C LEU A 49 -5.97 28.01 -0.18
N LYS A 50 -6.50 28.73 -1.18
CA LYS A 50 -6.84 28.17 -2.50
C LYS A 50 -5.66 28.03 -3.45
N GLY A 51 -4.47 28.53 -3.09
CA GLY A 51 -3.26 28.38 -3.90
C GLY A 51 -3.27 29.17 -5.22
N GLY A 52 -4.06 30.25 -5.29
CA GLY A 52 -4.16 31.10 -6.49
C GLY A 52 -5.16 30.61 -7.54
N MET A 53 -5.97 29.59 -7.23
CA MET A 53 -6.99 29.05 -8.13
C MET A 53 -8.04 30.09 -8.56
N ASP A 54 -8.35 31.05 -7.69
CA ASP A 54 -9.32 32.13 -7.97
C ASP A 54 -8.85 33.11 -9.06
N ARG A 55 -7.56 33.10 -9.43
CA ARG A 55 -7.00 34.00 -10.46
C ARG A 55 -7.17 33.46 -11.88
N LEU A 56 -7.54 32.19 -12.03
CA LEU A 56 -7.76 31.57 -13.33
C LEU A 56 -9.19 31.83 -13.82
N PRO A 57 -9.39 32.51 -14.96
CA PRO A 57 -10.70 32.56 -15.60
C PRO A 57 -11.06 31.15 -16.12
N ASP A 58 -12.34 30.77 -15.97
CA ASP A 58 -12.92 29.53 -16.50
C ASP A 58 -12.16 28.24 -16.16
N LEU A 59 -11.92 28.00 -14.86
CA LEU A 59 -11.27 26.79 -14.34
C LEU A 59 -11.92 25.48 -14.82
N ALA A 60 -13.25 25.46 -14.95
CA ALA A 60 -13.98 24.27 -15.39
C ALA A 60 -13.58 23.86 -16.82
N ASP A 61 -13.44 24.82 -17.72
CA ASP A 61 -13.06 24.56 -19.11
C ASP A 61 -11.59 24.16 -19.22
N ILE A 62 -10.71 24.76 -18.41
CA ILE A 62 -9.30 24.38 -18.33
C ILE A 62 -9.16 22.93 -17.84
N MET A 63 -9.87 22.57 -16.76
CA MET A 63 -9.85 21.23 -16.19
C MET A 63 -10.39 20.17 -17.16
N THR A 64 -11.50 20.46 -17.84
CA THR A 64 -12.06 19.53 -18.84
C THR A 64 -11.11 19.36 -20.02
N ARG A 65 -10.51 20.44 -20.53
CA ARG A 65 -9.52 20.38 -21.61
C ARG A 65 -8.34 19.49 -21.22
N ILE A 66 -7.72 19.75 -20.07
CA ILE A 66 -6.59 18.94 -19.58
C ILE A 66 -6.98 17.47 -19.45
N HIS A 67 -8.17 17.18 -18.90
CA HIS A 67 -8.62 15.79 -18.80
C HIS A 67 -8.76 15.12 -20.17
N THR A 68 -9.34 15.81 -21.15
CA THR A 68 -9.48 15.26 -22.50
C THR A 68 -8.13 15.07 -23.18
N ASP A 69 -7.18 15.99 -23.00
CA ASP A 69 -5.87 15.93 -23.64
C ASP A 69 -5.02 14.81 -23.04
N LEU A 70 -5.07 14.65 -21.71
CA LEU A 70 -4.40 13.54 -21.04
C LEU A 70 -4.99 12.18 -21.45
N ALA A 71 -6.31 12.08 -21.57
CA ALA A 71 -6.99 10.87 -22.03
C ALA A 71 -6.58 10.52 -23.48
N LYS A 72 -6.62 11.50 -24.39
CA LYS A 72 -6.18 11.32 -25.79
C LYS A 72 -4.72 10.89 -25.88
N LYS A 73 -3.83 11.52 -25.12
CA LYS A 73 -2.39 11.20 -25.10
C LYS A 73 -2.14 9.78 -24.56
N SER A 74 -2.88 9.37 -23.53
CA SER A 74 -2.83 8.02 -22.99
C SER A 74 -3.30 6.98 -24.01
N GLU A 75 -4.45 7.24 -24.66
CA GLU A 75 -5.02 6.35 -25.66
C GLU A 75 -4.11 6.20 -26.89
N LEU A 76 -3.58 7.31 -27.40
CA LEU A 76 -2.64 7.30 -28.52
C LEU A 76 -1.38 6.49 -28.20
N ARG A 77 -0.76 6.73 -27.04
CA ARG A 77 0.43 5.96 -26.62
C ARG A 77 0.12 4.49 -26.45
N ARG A 78 -1.08 4.16 -25.93
CA ARG A 78 -1.52 2.78 -25.75
C ARG A 78 -1.80 2.10 -27.09
N SER A 79 -2.33 2.82 -28.09
CA SER A 79 -2.50 2.28 -29.44
C SER A 79 -1.15 1.99 -30.08
N ILE A 80 -0.23 2.96 -30.08
CA ILE A 80 1.12 2.81 -30.65
C ILE A 80 1.87 1.64 -29.98
N ALA A 81 1.79 1.53 -28.65
CA ALA A 81 2.44 0.44 -27.93
C ALA A 81 1.86 -0.95 -28.31
N ARG A 82 0.55 -1.04 -28.56
CA ARG A 82 -0.08 -2.29 -29.03
C ARG A 82 0.35 -2.63 -30.45
N ASP A 83 0.36 -1.65 -31.35
CA ASP A 83 0.76 -1.85 -32.74
C ASP A 83 2.23 -2.28 -32.82
N ASN A 84 3.12 -1.59 -32.10
CA ASN A 84 4.53 -1.98 -31.99
C ASN A 84 4.71 -3.39 -31.42
N ALA A 85 3.90 -3.79 -30.44
CA ALA A 85 3.97 -5.15 -29.89
C ALA A 85 3.55 -6.21 -30.92
N VAL A 86 2.54 -5.92 -31.74
CA VAL A 86 2.11 -6.80 -32.83
C VAL A 86 3.17 -6.87 -33.93
N ASP A 87 3.74 -5.73 -34.33
CA ASP A 87 4.79 -5.67 -35.35
C ASP A 87 6.05 -6.45 -34.92
N LEU A 88 6.49 -6.25 -33.68
CA LEU A 88 7.61 -6.99 -33.10
C LEU A 88 7.37 -8.50 -33.11
N LYS A 89 6.12 -8.93 -32.86
CA LYS A 89 5.72 -10.34 -32.90
C LYS A 89 5.75 -10.93 -34.31
N ILE A 90 5.32 -10.16 -35.31
CA ILE A 90 5.33 -10.59 -36.71
C ILE A 90 6.76 -10.68 -37.24
N ILE A 91 7.61 -9.68 -36.95
CA ILE A 91 8.98 -9.59 -37.47
C ILE A 91 9.90 -10.65 -36.83
N ASN A 92 9.88 -10.76 -35.50
CA ASN A 92 10.81 -11.63 -34.77
C ASN A 92 10.26 -13.06 -34.55
N GLY A 93 8.99 -13.29 -34.89
CA GLY A 93 8.30 -14.56 -34.71
C GLY A 93 8.03 -14.92 -33.24
N VAL A 94 7.31 -16.03 -33.04
CA VAL A 94 6.82 -16.48 -31.72
C VAL A 94 7.96 -16.85 -30.75
N GLN A 95 9.14 -17.22 -31.28
CA GLN A 95 10.26 -17.65 -30.45
C GLN A 95 10.93 -16.50 -29.68
N ALA A 96 10.96 -15.29 -30.24
CA ALA A 96 11.50 -14.13 -29.54
C ALA A 96 10.59 -13.67 -28.38
N GLU A 97 9.27 -13.81 -28.53
CA GLU A 97 8.30 -13.44 -27.49
C GLU A 97 8.36 -14.38 -26.27
N ARG A 98 8.67 -15.67 -26.47
CA ARG A 98 8.82 -16.65 -25.38
C ARG A 98 9.99 -16.33 -24.44
N VAL A 99 11.05 -15.70 -24.95
CA VAL A 99 12.20 -15.28 -24.12
C VAL A 99 11.82 -14.11 -23.20
N LEU A 100 10.88 -13.26 -23.62
CA LEU A 100 10.41 -12.10 -22.85
C LEU A 100 9.31 -12.44 -21.83
N GLN A 101 8.63 -13.58 -21.98
CA GLN A 101 7.62 -14.04 -21.03
C GLN A 101 8.26 -14.61 -19.78
N THR A 102 8.12 -13.90 -18.66
CA THR A 102 8.46 -14.43 -17.34
C THR A 102 7.38 -15.40 -16.87
N VAL A 103 7.78 -16.61 -16.47
CA VAL A 103 6.87 -17.59 -15.87
C VAL A 103 6.66 -17.24 -14.41
N ASN A 104 5.52 -16.63 -14.09
CA ASN A 104 5.13 -16.35 -12.72
C ASN A 104 4.43 -17.58 -12.11
N GLY A 105 5.04 -18.24 -11.14
CA GLY A 105 4.43 -19.34 -10.40
C GLY A 105 3.49 -18.81 -9.32
N THR A 106 2.21 -19.20 -9.36
CA THR A 106 1.28 -18.94 -8.25
C THR A 106 1.59 -19.90 -7.10
N PRO A 107 1.85 -19.41 -5.87
CA PRO A 107 2.09 -20.29 -4.74
C PRO A 107 0.86 -21.17 -4.50
N ARG A 108 1.08 -22.48 -4.37
CA ARG A 108 0.04 -23.44 -3.97
C ARG A 108 0.29 -23.82 -2.52
N ALA A 109 -0.78 -24.11 -1.79
CA ALA A 109 -0.68 -24.62 -0.43
C ALA A 109 0.14 -25.92 -0.45
N ASN A 110 1.27 -25.92 0.25
CA ASN A 110 2.09 -27.09 0.52
C ASN A 110 1.82 -27.50 1.98
N PHE A 111 0.82 -28.35 2.19
CA PHE A 111 0.49 -28.84 3.53
C PHE A 111 1.61 -29.76 4.01
N GLN A 112 2.51 -29.21 4.81
CA GLN A 112 3.54 -29.97 5.51
C GLN A 112 3.13 -30.05 6.97
N PHE A 113 3.17 -31.27 7.51
CA PHE A 113 3.08 -31.45 8.96
C PHE A 113 4.41 -30.96 9.54
N SER A 114 4.37 -30.00 10.46
CA SER A 114 5.57 -29.45 11.11
C SER A 114 6.09 -30.42 12.15
N PHE A 115 6.65 -31.54 11.69
CA PHE A 115 7.42 -32.42 12.57
C PHE A 115 8.66 -31.68 13.06
N PRO A 116 9.02 -31.80 14.35
CA PRO A 116 10.27 -31.24 14.84
C PRO A 116 11.43 -31.88 14.07
N THR A 117 12.38 -31.05 13.62
CA THR A 117 13.59 -31.54 12.98
C THR A 117 14.40 -32.35 14.00
N LEU A 118 14.66 -33.62 13.70
CA LEU A 118 15.48 -34.47 14.56
C LEU A 118 16.95 -34.05 14.43
N GLU A 119 17.56 -33.64 15.53
CA GLU A 119 19.00 -33.37 15.59
C GLU A 119 19.80 -34.68 15.54
N PRO A 120 21.03 -34.67 14.98
CA PRO A 120 21.89 -35.85 14.94
C PRO A 120 22.26 -36.32 16.36
N VAL A 121 22.43 -37.64 16.53
CA VAL A 121 22.60 -38.33 17.82
C VAL A 121 23.70 -37.73 18.71
N GLU A 122 24.74 -37.16 18.10
CA GLU A 122 25.88 -36.52 18.79
C GLU A 122 25.46 -35.32 19.66
N SER A 123 24.38 -34.62 19.30
CA SER A 123 23.82 -33.51 20.09
C SER A 123 23.00 -33.98 21.31
N LEU A 124 22.59 -35.25 21.33
CA LEU A 124 21.72 -35.85 22.34
C LEU A 124 22.49 -36.54 23.48
N GLU A 125 23.83 -36.51 23.48
CA GLU A 125 24.66 -37.12 24.53
C GLU A 125 24.36 -36.56 25.93
N ASN A 126 23.93 -35.29 26.00
CA ASN A 126 23.50 -34.62 27.23
C ASN A 126 22.24 -35.23 27.87
N LEU A 127 21.45 -36.01 27.11
CA LEU A 127 20.21 -36.67 27.56
C LEU A 127 20.38 -38.15 27.88
N SER A 128 21.61 -38.68 27.85
CA SER A 128 21.93 -40.08 28.15
C SER A 128 21.44 -40.58 29.53
N GLN A 129 21.25 -39.67 30.49
CA GLN A 129 20.73 -39.98 31.84
C GLN A 129 19.21 -40.26 31.87
N LEU A 130 18.48 -39.94 30.79
CA LEU A 130 17.01 -39.99 30.73
C LEU A 130 16.49 -41.22 29.95
N HIS A 131 17.37 -42.16 29.60
CA HIS A 131 17.06 -43.33 28.79
C HIS A 131 16.14 -44.31 29.55
N GLY A 132 14.83 -44.21 29.31
CA GLY A 132 13.81 -45.11 29.88
C GLY A 132 12.52 -44.45 30.37
N MET A 133 12.27 -43.17 30.08
CA MET A 133 11.00 -42.51 30.40
C MET A 133 10.20 -42.22 29.12
N ASP A 134 9.02 -42.82 29.00
CA ASP A 134 8.11 -42.63 27.85
C ASP A 134 7.30 -41.34 27.98
N TYR A 135 7.28 -40.52 26.92
CA TYR A 135 6.43 -39.33 26.83
C TYR A 135 5.59 -39.31 25.55
N VAL A 136 4.39 -38.73 25.68
CA VAL A 136 3.28 -38.71 24.72
C VAL A 136 3.68 -38.07 23.37
N SER A 137 3.38 -38.76 22.27
CA SER A 137 3.84 -38.44 20.91
C SER A 137 2.93 -37.51 20.10
N ASP A 138 1.70 -37.22 20.53
CA ASP A 138 0.73 -36.47 19.73
C ASP A 138 -0.12 -35.50 20.57
N LEU A 139 -0.10 -34.21 20.20
CA LEU A 139 -1.01 -33.18 20.69
C LEU A 139 -1.84 -32.66 19.52
N GLY A 140 -3.11 -33.05 19.46
CA GLY A 140 -4.11 -32.48 18.55
C GLY A 140 -5.12 -31.67 19.34
N GLU A 141 -5.06 -30.34 19.28
CA GLU A 141 -6.08 -29.49 19.90
C GLU A 141 -7.27 -29.30 18.94
N THR A 142 -8.47 -29.64 19.42
CA THR A 142 -9.74 -29.30 18.76
C THR A 142 -10.50 -28.35 19.68
N GLY A 143 -10.34 -27.05 19.47
CA GLY A 143 -11.01 -26.03 20.29
C GLY A 143 -10.90 -24.62 19.70
N ASP A 144 -11.97 -23.85 19.84
CA ASP A 144 -12.09 -22.48 19.32
C ASP A 144 -11.19 -21.52 20.11
N LYS A 145 -10.41 -20.68 19.43
CA LYS A 145 -9.24 -19.98 20.00
C LYS A 145 -9.56 -18.92 21.07
N ASN A 146 -10.83 -18.65 21.36
CA ASN A 146 -11.23 -17.57 22.26
C ASN A 146 -11.30 -17.98 23.74
N ASP A 147 -11.45 -19.28 24.06
CA ASP A 147 -11.54 -19.73 25.45
C ASP A 147 -10.15 -19.83 26.14
N LEU A 148 -9.06 -19.81 25.36
CA LEU A 148 -7.69 -19.96 25.86
C LEU A 148 -7.15 -18.70 26.57
N LEU A 149 -7.75 -17.53 26.36
CA LEU A 149 -7.33 -16.30 27.04
C LEU A 149 -7.79 -16.25 28.51
N GLU A 150 -8.94 -16.85 28.86
CA GLU A 150 -9.38 -16.89 30.26
C GLU A 150 -8.55 -17.89 31.09
N VAL A 151 -8.17 -19.03 30.51
CA VAL A 151 -7.39 -20.05 31.23
C VAL A 151 -5.93 -19.62 31.43
N ALA A 152 -5.32 -18.94 30.44
CA ALA A 152 -3.95 -18.45 30.56
C ALA A 152 -3.80 -17.33 31.62
N LEU A 153 -4.83 -16.51 31.85
CA LEU A 153 -4.81 -15.50 32.91
C LEU A 153 -4.94 -16.10 34.31
N MET A 154 -5.55 -17.29 34.44
CA MET A 154 -5.81 -17.91 35.74
C MET A 154 -4.60 -18.70 36.29
N ILE A 155 -3.63 -19.05 35.44
CA ILE A 155 -2.37 -19.73 35.84
C ILE A 155 -1.26 -18.71 36.16
N ALA A 156 -1.42 -17.44 35.79
CA ALA A 156 -0.39 -16.41 35.90
C ALA A 156 -0.43 -15.56 37.20
N THR A 157 -1.26 -15.92 38.18
CA THR A 157 -1.21 -15.30 39.52
C THR A 157 -0.80 -16.33 40.57
N PRO A 158 0.47 -16.34 41.00
CA PRO A 158 0.87 -17.07 42.20
C PRO A 158 0.39 -16.31 43.46
N PRO A 159 0.28 -16.99 44.63
CA PRO A 159 -0.06 -16.32 45.89
C PRO A 159 1.01 -15.30 46.33
#